data_AF-A0A814EXJ9-F1
#
_entry.id   AF-A0A814EXJ9-F1
#
_cell.length_a   1.000
_cell.length_b   1.000
_cell.length_c   1.000
_cell.angle_alpha   90.00
_cell.angle_beta   90.00
_cell.angle_gamma   90.00
#
_symmetry.space_group_name_H-M   'P 1'
#
loop_
_entity.id
_entity.type
_entity.pdbx_description
1 polymer ?
#
loop_
_entity_poly.entity_id
_entity_poly.type
_entity_poly.pdbx_seq_one_letter_code
_entity_poly.pdbx_strand_id
1 'polypeptide(L)'
;MYKAAAEASFLGSFGLSANYGSDSRYNLTTINEYTTKINRKVLSSKGGDIFILGNHMEAWQTSVKKNPAIIRRAIENLTCFIQADKLPELTDVALSKVRKEINEAINTYVEMNTIRGCMKRNSPSFNWIANLDDGSCVSVQQTTQFGGFIRTCLEDSRMSQ
;
A
#
# COMPACT_ATOMS: atom_id res chain seq x y z
N MET A 1 19.78 12.62 -6.77
CA MET A 1 20.31 13.57 -7.77
C MET A 1 19.20 14.35 -8.50
N TYR A 2 18.10 13.74 -8.94
CA TYR A 2 17.07 14.43 -9.74
C TYR A 2 15.84 14.99 -8.98
N LYS A 3 15.90 15.19 -7.67
CA LYS A 3 14.74 15.66 -6.87
C LYS A 3 14.27 17.06 -7.31
N ALA A 4 15.21 18.01 -7.45
CA ALA A 4 14.91 19.38 -7.87
C ALA A 4 14.35 19.44 -9.30
N ALA A 5 14.88 18.62 -10.22
CA ALA A 5 14.38 18.53 -11.59
C ALA A 5 12.95 17.94 -11.65
N ALA A 6 12.63 16.97 -10.79
CA ALA A 6 11.29 16.41 -10.67
C ALA A 6 10.28 17.45 -10.14
N GLU A 7 10.67 18.21 -9.13
CA GLU A 7 9.85 19.29 -8.55
C GLU A 7 9.59 20.40 -9.56
N ALA A 8 10.63 20.86 -10.27
CA ALA A 8 10.51 21.81 -11.37
C ALA A 8 9.55 21.32 -12.46
N SER A 9 9.66 20.05 -12.86
CA SER A 9 8.79 19.42 -13.86
C SER A 9 7.33 19.30 -13.39
N PHE A 10 7.12 19.18 -12.07
CA PHE A 10 5.80 19.17 -11.47
C PHE A 10 5.18 20.57 -11.41
N LEU A 11 5.93 21.60 -11.02
CA LEU A 11 5.42 22.98 -11.00
C LEU A 11 4.95 23.46 -12.38
N GLY A 12 5.64 23.06 -13.44
CA GLY A 12 5.20 23.30 -14.82
C GLY A 12 3.81 22.74 -15.14
N SER A 13 3.30 21.75 -14.39
CA SER A 13 1.94 21.22 -14.60
C SER A 13 0.82 22.16 -14.17
N PHE A 14 1.12 23.17 -13.34
CA PHE A 14 0.18 24.21 -12.88
C PHE A 14 0.22 25.48 -13.73
N GLY A 15 0.89 25.46 -14.88
CA GLY A 15 1.08 26.67 -15.69
C GLY A 15 1.94 27.73 -15.00
N LEU A 16 2.53 27.41 -13.85
CA LEU A 16 3.57 28.21 -13.23
C LEU A 16 4.77 28.09 -14.17
N SER A 17 4.99 29.13 -14.99
CA SER A 17 6.34 29.40 -15.40
C SER A 17 7.08 29.61 -14.09
N ALA A 18 8.03 28.73 -13.80
CA ALA A 18 9.14 29.21 -13.04
C ALA A 18 9.72 30.33 -13.91
N ASN A 19 9.30 31.57 -13.67
CA ASN A 19 10.15 32.71 -13.93
C ASN A 19 11.34 32.48 -13.01
N TYR A 20 12.24 31.63 -13.49
CA TYR A 20 13.54 31.37 -12.96
C TYR A 20 14.26 32.71 -13.06
N GLY A 21 14.02 33.58 -12.07
CA GLY A 21 14.91 34.69 -11.79
C GLY A 21 16.28 34.05 -11.64
N SER A 22 17.11 34.24 -12.67
CA SER A 22 18.56 34.36 -12.68
C SER A 22 19.33 34.09 -11.38
N ASP A 23 19.04 32.98 -10.69
CA ASP A 23 19.81 32.48 -9.56
C ASP A 23 20.08 30.99 -9.77
N SER A 24 20.85 30.72 -10.83
CA SER A 24 22.15 30.02 -10.76
C SER A 24 22.30 28.71 -9.97
N ARG A 25 21.23 28.01 -9.54
CA ARG A 25 21.40 26.78 -8.72
C ARG A 25 21.00 25.45 -9.36
N TYR A 26 20.29 25.43 -10.50
CA TYR A 26 19.92 24.18 -11.16
C TYR A 26 20.14 24.25 -12.68
N ASN A 27 20.94 23.32 -13.18
CA ASN A 27 21.39 23.29 -14.56
C ASN A 27 20.28 22.75 -15.48
N LEU A 28 19.91 23.50 -16.54
CA LEU A 28 18.92 23.10 -17.56
C LEU A 28 19.24 21.71 -18.15
N THR A 29 20.52 21.37 -18.25
CA THR A 29 20.98 20.04 -18.69
C THR A 29 20.48 18.93 -17.76
N THR A 30 20.47 19.15 -16.44
CA THR A 30 19.98 18.18 -15.44
C THR A 30 18.48 17.93 -15.55
N ILE A 31 17.69 18.96 -15.92
CA ILE A 31 16.24 18.81 -16.16
C ILE A 31 15.98 18.02 -17.45
N ASN A 32 16.74 18.32 -18.51
CA ASN A 32 16.64 17.60 -19.77
C ASN A 32 17.04 16.13 -19.59
N GLU A 33 18.18 15.87 -18.95
CA GLU A 33 18.61 14.50 -18.60
C GLU A 33 17.57 13.77 -17.75
N TYR A 34 17.00 14.43 -16.74
CA TYR A 34 15.92 13.85 -15.93
C TYR A 34 14.75 13.44 -16.82
N THR A 35 14.27 14.35 -17.69
CA THR A 35 13.10 14.14 -18.55
C THR A 35 13.31 12.96 -19.50
N THR A 36 14.50 12.81 -20.07
CA THR A 36 14.83 11.65 -20.94
C THR A 36 14.85 10.31 -20.21
N LYS A 37 15.03 10.30 -18.88
CA LYS A 37 15.07 9.09 -18.04
C LYS A 37 13.71 8.74 -17.42
N ILE A 38 12.65 9.51 -17.70
CA ILE A 38 11.30 9.23 -17.18
C ILE A 38 10.65 8.12 -18.02
N ASN A 39 10.49 6.93 -17.43
CA ASN A 39 9.76 5.84 -18.07
C ASN A 39 8.23 5.95 -17.88
N ARG A 40 7.77 6.65 -16.84
CA ARG A 40 6.35 6.82 -16.55
C ARG A 40 6.09 8.10 -15.75
N LYS A 41 5.17 8.94 -16.21
CA LYS A 41 4.65 10.12 -15.50
C LYS A 41 3.19 9.88 -15.14
N VAL A 42 2.84 10.02 -13.86
CA VAL A 42 1.46 9.93 -13.38
C VAL A 42 1.18 11.17 -12.54
N LEU A 43 0.10 11.87 -12.88
CA LEU A 43 -0.43 12.97 -12.09
C LEU A 43 -1.77 12.54 -11.51
N SER A 44 -1.95 12.68 -10.21
CA SER A 44 -3.18 12.32 -9.52
C SER A 44 -3.61 13.48 -8.63
N SER A 45 -4.81 14.00 -8.88
CA SER A 45 -5.50 14.94 -8.00
C SER A 45 -6.44 14.17 -7.08
N LYS A 46 -6.45 14.54 -5.80
CA LYS A 46 -7.39 14.01 -4.80
C LYS A 46 -8.21 15.16 -4.23
N GLY A 47 -9.52 15.11 -4.46
CA GLY A 47 -10.41 16.22 -4.12
C GLY A 47 -10.27 17.38 -5.10
N GLY A 48 -11.03 18.44 -4.83
CA GLY A 48 -11.21 19.56 -5.74
C GLY A 48 -12.00 19.19 -6.98
N ASP A 49 -12.03 20.13 -7.92
CA ASP A 49 -12.58 19.91 -9.25
C ASP A 49 -11.59 19.10 -10.11
N ILE A 50 -12.03 18.67 -11.29
CA ILE A 50 -11.19 17.94 -12.24
C ILE A 50 -9.93 18.75 -12.53
N PHE A 51 -8.77 18.15 -12.30
CA PHE A 51 -7.49 18.80 -12.54
C PHE A 51 -7.20 18.86 -14.04
N ILE A 52 -6.99 20.07 -14.56
CA ILE A 52 -6.61 20.34 -15.95
C ILE A 52 -5.20 20.94 -15.94
N LEU A 53 -4.33 20.47 -16.84
CA LEU A 53 -2.97 21.00 -16.98
C LEU A 53 -3.03 22.50 -17.28
N GLY A 54 -2.18 23.28 -16.61
CA GLY A 54 -2.14 24.73 -16.76
C GLY A 54 -3.12 25.50 -15.86
N ASN A 55 -3.97 24.82 -15.08
CA ASN A 55 -4.74 25.48 -14.04
C ASN A 55 -3.81 26.04 -12.96
N HIS A 56 -4.05 27.30 -12.56
CA HIS A 56 -3.35 27.92 -11.43
C HIS A 56 -3.60 27.13 -10.14
N MET A 57 -2.54 26.98 -9.33
CA MET A 57 -2.58 26.27 -8.04
C MET A 57 -3.71 26.78 -7.13
N GLU A 58 -3.95 28.09 -7.15
CA GLU A 58 -4.94 28.78 -6.32
C GLU A 58 -6.38 28.38 -6.68
N ALA A 59 -6.67 28.17 -7.96
CA ALA A 59 -7.98 27.73 -8.42
C ALA A 59 -8.26 26.31 -7.93
N TRP A 60 -7.28 25.41 -8.03
CA TRP A 60 -7.39 24.06 -7.48
C TRP A 60 -7.55 24.08 -5.96
N GLN A 61 -6.73 24.86 -5.23
CA GLN A 61 -6.85 25.01 -3.77
C GLN A 61 -8.23 25.49 -3.33
N THR A 62 -8.83 26.42 -4.07
CA THR A 62 -10.19 26.91 -3.79
C THR A 62 -11.23 25.82 -4.03
N SER A 63 -11.09 25.04 -5.11
CA SER A 63 -11.99 23.92 -5.39
C SER A 63 -11.96 22.83 -4.32
N VAL A 64 -10.80 22.58 -3.70
CA VAL A 64 -10.65 21.57 -2.63
C VAL A 64 -11.51 21.93 -1.41
N LYS A 65 -11.68 23.22 -1.10
CA LYS A 65 -12.56 23.65 0.00
C LYS A 65 -14.02 23.28 -0.26
N LYS A 66 -14.45 23.32 -1.53
CA LYS A 66 -15.82 22.96 -1.96
C LYS A 66 -16.00 21.44 -2.04
N ASN A 67 -14.98 20.74 -2.55
CA ASN A 67 -15.01 19.31 -2.84
C ASN A 67 -13.85 18.58 -2.14
N PRO A 68 -13.89 18.43 -0.80
CA PRO A 68 -12.79 17.82 -0.07
C PRO A 68 -12.68 16.32 -0.36
N ALA A 69 -11.46 15.77 -0.25
CA ALA A 69 -11.23 14.33 -0.30
C ALA A 69 -10.44 13.86 0.91
N ILE A 70 -10.67 12.60 1.28
CA ILE A 70 -9.93 11.95 2.36
C ILE A 70 -8.53 11.61 1.87
N ILE A 71 -7.53 12.33 2.38
CA ILE A 71 -6.11 12.08 2.05
C ILE A 71 -5.54 10.94 2.90
N ARG A 72 -5.96 10.86 4.16
CA ARG A 72 -5.50 9.86 5.13
C ARG A 72 -6.62 9.52 6.10
N ARG A 73 -6.68 8.25 6.49
CA ARG A 73 -7.51 7.75 7.60
C ARG A 73 -6.59 7.22 8.69
N ALA A 74 -6.93 7.47 9.95
CA ALA A 74 -6.42 6.67 11.05
C ALA A 74 -7.26 5.39 11.10
N ILE A 75 -6.61 4.24 11.12
CA ILE A 75 -7.27 2.93 11.13
C ILE A 75 -7.05 2.34 12.51
N GLU A 76 -8.15 1.95 13.15
CA GLU A 76 -8.18 1.25 14.43
C GLU A 76 -8.65 -0.20 14.22
N ASN A 77 -8.32 -1.07 15.17
CA ASN A 77 -8.85 -2.44 15.14
C ASN A 77 -10.38 -2.40 15.29
N LEU A 78 -11.08 -3.22 14.50
CA LEU A 78 -12.54 -3.35 14.53
C LEU A 78 -13.10 -3.61 15.94
N THR A 79 -12.34 -4.32 16.79
CA THR A 79 -12.74 -4.61 18.17
C THR A 79 -12.80 -3.38 19.08
N CYS A 80 -12.33 -2.22 18.63
CA CYS A 80 -12.39 -0.96 19.37
C CYS A 80 -13.84 -0.55 19.70
N PHE A 81 -14.83 -0.91 18.87
CA PHE A 81 -16.25 -0.59 19.14
C PHE A 81 -16.96 -1.59 20.05
N ILE A 82 -16.34 -2.74 20.33
CA ILE A 82 -16.93 -3.78 21.17
C ILE A 82 -16.56 -3.44 22.61
N GLN A 83 -17.32 -2.55 23.26
CA GLN A 83 -17.06 -2.09 24.62
C GLN A 83 -18.32 -2.18 25.47
N ALA A 84 -18.16 -2.33 26.79
CA ALA A 84 -19.27 -2.49 27.72
C ALA A 84 -20.19 -1.26 27.76
N ASP A 85 -19.65 -0.06 27.51
CA ASP A 85 -20.43 1.18 27.41
C ASP A 85 -21.25 1.27 26.12
N LYS A 86 -20.86 0.54 25.06
CA LYS A 86 -21.55 0.49 23.76
C LYS A 86 -22.52 -0.67 23.62
N LEU A 87 -22.33 -1.73 24.39
CA LEU A 87 -23.12 -2.97 24.36
C LEU A 87 -23.47 -3.39 25.80
N PRO A 88 -24.28 -2.58 26.52
CA PRO A 88 -24.59 -2.81 27.93
C PRO A 88 -25.40 -4.09 28.20
N GLU A 89 -26.06 -4.64 27.18
CA GLU A 89 -26.80 -5.89 27.25
C GLU A 89 -25.92 -7.15 27.35
N LEU A 90 -24.62 -7.03 27.08
CA LEU A 90 -23.67 -8.14 27.12
C LEU A 90 -22.82 -8.09 28.39
N THR A 91 -22.51 -9.28 28.93
CA THR A 91 -21.55 -9.41 30.02
C THR A 91 -20.12 -9.19 29.52
N ASP A 92 -19.21 -8.75 30.41
CA ASP A 92 -17.80 -8.58 30.08
C ASP A 92 -17.15 -9.86 29.51
N VAL A 93 -17.58 -11.02 30.00
CA VAL A 93 -17.13 -12.32 29.51
C VAL A 93 -17.58 -12.55 28.07
N ALA A 94 -18.84 -12.26 27.75
CA ALA A 94 -19.35 -12.36 26.39
C ALA A 94 -18.63 -11.39 25.44
N LEU A 95 -18.42 -10.15 25.87
CA LEU A 95 -17.67 -9.13 25.11
C LEU A 95 -16.22 -9.58 24.84
N SER A 96 -15.54 -10.11 25.85
CA SER A 96 -14.17 -10.64 25.70
C SER A 96 -14.11 -11.77 24.68
N LYS A 97 -15.08 -12.70 24.73
CA LYS A 97 -15.18 -13.79 23.76
C LYS A 97 -15.39 -13.25 22.34
N VAL A 98 -16.33 -12.33 22.14
CA VAL A 98 -16.59 -11.72 20.82
C VAL A 98 -15.35 -11.01 20.27
N ARG A 99 -14.64 -10.23 21.09
CA ARG A 99 -13.39 -9.57 20.68
C ARG A 99 -12.34 -10.58 20.24
N LYS A 100 -12.19 -11.68 20.98
CA LYS A 100 -11.22 -12.73 20.67
C LYS A 100 -11.52 -13.36 19.30
N GLU A 101 -12.76 -13.81 19.09
CA GLU A 101 -13.16 -14.47 17.83
C GLU A 101 -12.98 -13.54 16.62
N ILE A 102 -13.32 -12.26 16.75
CA ILE A 102 -13.12 -11.27 15.67
C ILE A 102 -11.62 -11.04 15.40
N ASN A 103 -10.79 -10.94 16.45
CA ASN A 103 -9.35 -10.80 16.26
C ASN A 103 -8.74 -12.03 15.58
N GLU A 104 -9.18 -13.23 15.94
CA GLU A 104 -8.74 -14.47 15.28
C GLU A 104 -9.15 -14.50 13.80
N ALA A 105 -10.38 -14.08 13.47
CA ALA A 105 -10.82 -13.95 12.09
C ALA A 105 -10.01 -12.91 11.30
N ILE A 106 -9.70 -11.76 11.90
CA ILE A 106 -8.85 -10.72 11.30
C ILE A 106 -7.45 -11.27 11.04
N ASN A 107 -6.84 -11.91 12.03
CA ASN A 107 -5.50 -12.51 11.89
C ASN A 107 -5.47 -13.55 10.77
N THR A 108 -6.48 -14.43 10.74
CA THR A 108 -6.63 -15.43 9.67
C THR A 108 -6.69 -14.77 8.29
N TYR A 109 -7.48 -13.69 8.14
CA TYR A 109 -7.54 -12.95 6.88
C TYR A 109 -6.17 -12.39 6.47
N VAL A 110 -5.45 -11.77 7.41
CA VAL A 110 -4.12 -11.21 7.13
C VAL A 110 -3.14 -12.31 6.74
N GLU A 111 -3.11 -13.42 7.48
CA GLU A 111 -2.21 -14.54 7.21
C GLU A 111 -2.47 -15.18 5.85
N MET A 112 -3.74 -15.41 5.50
CA MET A 112 -4.12 -16.01 4.22
C MET A 112 -3.81 -15.10 3.01
N ASN A 113 -3.72 -13.78 3.21
CA ASN A 113 -3.32 -12.81 2.18
C ASN A 113 -1.83 -12.45 2.23
N THR A 114 -1.07 -13.05 3.14
CA THR A 114 0.38 -12.84 3.25
C THR A 114 1.11 -13.81 2.33
N ILE A 115 1.75 -13.26 1.29
CA ILE A 115 2.60 -14.01 0.37
C ILE A 115 4.05 -13.78 0.79
N ARG A 116 4.65 -14.81 1.37
CA ARG A 116 6.03 -14.79 1.85
C ARG A 116 7.01 -15.07 0.71
N GLY A 117 8.13 -14.37 0.70
CA GLY A 117 9.20 -14.59 -0.26
C GLY A 117 10.22 -13.45 -0.28
N CYS A 118 11.35 -13.67 -0.96
CA CYS A 118 12.37 -12.64 -1.08
C CYS A 118 11.86 -11.38 -1.82
N MET A 119 11.92 -10.23 -1.16
CA MET A 119 11.53 -8.93 -1.75
C MET A 119 12.71 -8.14 -2.36
N LYS A 120 13.94 -8.65 -2.29
CA LYS A 120 15.13 -7.98 -2.86
C LYS A 120 15.20 -8.19 -4.37
N ARG A 121 14.92 -7.15 -5.16
CA ARG A 121 14.86 -7.18 -6.64
C ARG A 121 16.15 -7.69 -7.30
N ASN A 122 17.30 -7.51 -6.67
CA ASN A 122 18.60 -7.96 -7.18
C ASN A 122 18.99 -9.39 -6.75
N SER A 123 18.16 -10.07 -5.94
CA SER A 123 18.40 -11.45 -5.54
C SER A 123 17.98 -12.42 -6.66
N PRO A 124 18.75 -13.49 -6.92
CA PRO A 124 18.32 -14.59 -7.78
C PRO A 124 17.02 -15.27 -7.32
N SER A 125 16.70 -15.18 -6.03
CA SER A 125 15.50 -15.77 -5.41
C SER A 125 14.34 -14.77 -5.31
N PHE A 126 14.41 -13.62 -5.98
CA PHE A 126 13.37 -12.58 -5.93
C PHE A 126 12.00 -13.13 -6.31
N ASN A 127 11.03 -12.94 -5.42
CA ASN A 127 9.64 -13.30 -5.63
C ASN A 127 8.80 -12.02 -5.86
N TRP A 128 8.36 -11.81 -7.10
CA TRP A 128 7.64 -10.60 -7.50
C TRP A 128 6.21 -10.49 -6.94
N ILE A 129 5.61 -11.60 -6.47
CA ILE A 129 4.30 -11.60 -5.80
C ILE A 129 4.41 -11.48 -4.28
N ALA A 130 5.61 -11.59 -3.70
CA ALA A 130 5.79 -11.53 -2.26
C ALA A 130 5.46 -10.13 -1.72
N ASN A 131 4.63 -10.08 -0.67
CA ASN A 131 4.29 -8.86 0.07
C ASN A 131 4.92 -8.83 1.47
N LEU A 132 5.58 -9.91 1.88
CA LEU A 132 6.32 -10.00 3.14
C LEU A 132 7.66 -10.72 2.92
N ASP A 133 8.77 -10.06 3.28
CA ASP A 133 10.10 -10.64 3.20
C ASP A 133 10.25 -11.78 4.22
N ASP A 134 10.71 -12.93 3.76
CA ASP A 134 10.90 -14.14 4.56
C ASP A 134 12.37 -14.51 4.78
N GLY A 135 13.29 -13.69 4.26
CA GLY A 135 14.73 -13.93 4.39
C GLY A 135 15.30 -14.95 3.39
N SER A 136 14.49 -15.49 2.47
CA SER A 136 14.92 -16.46 1.44
C SER A 136 15.79 -15.86 0.32
N CYS A 137 16.19 -14.60 0.43
CA CYS A 137 16.97 -13.90 -0.59
C CYS A 137 18.40 -14.44 -0.79
N VAL A 138 18.90 -15.25 0.14
CA VAL A 138 20.18 -15.95 0.00
C VAL A 138 19.87 -17.38 -0.41
N SER A 139 20.24 -17.74 -1.63
CA SER A 139 19.98 -19.07 -2.17
C SER A 139 20.76 -20.13 -1.37
N VAL A 140 20.05 -21.14 -0.90
CA VAL A 140 20.64 -22.41 -0.45
C VAL A 140 20.21 -23.47 -1.47
N GLN A 141 21.16 -24.08 -2.18
CA GLN A 141 20.84 -25.19 -3.07
C GLN A 141 20.38 -26.39 -2.22
N GLN A 142 19.16 -26.84 -2.43
CA GLN A 142 18.66 -28.11 -1.88
C GLN A 142 18.42 -29.09 -3.01
N THR A 143 19.12 -30.24 -2.97
CA THR A 143 19.04 -31.32 -3.98
C THR A 143 18.23 -32.51 -3.49
N THR A 144 17.22 -32.29 -2.66
CA THR A 144 16.40 -33.36 -2.10
C THR A 144 15.32 -33.80 -3.08
N GLN A 145 15.27 -35.09 -3.39
CA GLN A 145 14.20 -35.67 -4.21
C GLN A 145 12.96 -35.95 -3.35
N PHE A 146 11.79 -35.52 -3.82
CA PHE A 146 10.51 -35.77 -3.17
C PHE A 146 9.92 -37.11 -3.62
N GLY A 147 9.63 -38.00 -2.67
CA GLY A 147 9.14 -39.37 -2.91
C GLY A 147 7.62 -39.54 -2.94
N GLY A 148 6.84 -38.47 -2.74
CA GLY A 148 5.37 -38.54 -2.67
C GLY A 148 4.81 -38.54 -1.24
N PHE A 149 3.48 -38.48 -1.14
CA PHE A 149 2.74 -38.61 0.13
C PHE A 149 1.64 -39.67 0.00
N ILE A 150 1.35 -40.36 1.10
CA ILE A 150 0.20 -41.28 1.22
C ILE A 150 -0.82 -40.61 2.15
N ARG A 151 -2.10 -40.63 1.77
CA ARG A 151 -3.21 -40.15 2.59
C ARG A 151 -4.11 -41.33 2.96
N THR A 152 -4.43 -41.44 4.24
CA THR A 152 -5.43 -42.39 4.75
C THR A 152 -6.68 -41.62 5.18
N CYS A 153 -7.85 -42.20 4.93
CA CYS A 153 -9.14 -41.66 5.38
C CYS A 153 -9.80 -42.66 6.32
N LEU A 154 -10.54 -42.13 7.31
CA LEU A 154 -11.43 -42.91 8.18
C LEU A 154 -12.86 -42.48 7.88
N GLU A 155 -13.77 -43.46 7.82
CA GLU A 155 -15.19 -43.21 7.62
C GLU A 155 -15.82 -42.67 8.91
N ASP A 156 -16.57 -41.57 8.82
CA ASP A 156 -17.27 -41.00 9.99
C ASP A 156 -18.56 -41.78 10.23
N SER A 157 -18.58 -42.53 11.35
CA SER A 157 -19.73 -43.34 11.77
C SER A 157 -21.02 -42.54 12.01
N ARG A 158 -20.97 -41.19 12.00
CA ARG A 158 -22.15 -40.31 12.11
C ARG A 158 -22.82 -39.99 10.78
N MET A 159 -22.22 -40.37 9.65
CA MET A 159 -22.77 -40.13 8.31
C MET A 159 -23.54 -41.34 7.74
N SER A 160 -23.63 -42.43 8.51
CA SER A 160 -24.26 -43.70 8.12
C SER A 160 -25.59 -43.98 8.86
N GLN A 161 -26.25 -42.95 9.42
CA GLN A 161 -27.60 -43.03 10.00
C GLN A 161 -28.58 -42.14 9.25
#